data_AF-A0A151U5W2-F1
#
_entry.id   AF-A0A151U5W2-F1
#
_cell.length_a   1.000
_cell.length_b   1.000
_cell.length_c   1.000
_cell.angle_alpha   90.00
_cell.angle_beta   90.00
_cell.angle_gamma   90.00
#
_symmetry.space_group_name_H-M   'P 1'
#
loop_
_entity.id
_entity.type
_entity.pdbx_description
1 polymer ?
#
loop_
_entity_poly.entity_id
_entity_poly.type
_entity_poly.pdbx_seq_one_letter_code
_entity_poly.pdbx_strand_id
1 'polypeptide(L)' 'MNNEITSNIIYIDEASIAWKELKDRFSQCDFVRISQLHVELYSLKQFDLFVINYFTQLRILWDELCIFRPMEHTLSY' A
#
# COMPACT_ATOMS: atom_id res chain seq x y z
N MET A 1 22.28 -39.14 6.38
CA MET A 1 20.87 -38.76 6.67
C MET A 1 20.84 -37.24 6.71
N ASN A 2 19.95 -36.65 5.92
CA ASN A 2 20.09 -35.33 5.29
C ASN A 2 20.00 -34.14 6.26
N ASN A 3 21.13 -33.75 6.88
CA ASN A 3 21.22 -32.49 7.62
C ASN A 3 20.88 -31.27 6.76
N GLU A 4 21.11 -31.33 5.44
CA GLU A 4 20.75 -30.24 4.52
C GLU A 4 19.23 -30.04 4.39
N ILE A 5 18.42 -31.11 4.48
CA ILE A 5 16.96 -31.00 4.40
C ILE A 5 16.43 -30.31 5.67
N THR A 6 16.95 -30.67 6.84
CA THR A 6 16.57 -30.04 8.10
C THR A 6 16.95 -28.55 8.12
N SER A 7 18.16 -28.19 7.67
CA SER A 7 18.59 -26.79 7.58
C SER A 7 17.75 -25.96 6.61
N ASN A 8 17.39 -26.52 5.45
CA ASN A 8 16.54 -25.82 4.48
C ASN A 8 15.11 -25.60 4.99
N ILE A 9 14.54 -26.57 5.72
CA ILE A 9 13.21 -26.42 6.33
C ILE A 9 13.20 -25.31 7.38
N ILE A 10 14.26 -25.22 8.21
CA ILE A 10 14.42 -24.13 9.19
C ILE A 10 14.51 -22.77 8.48
N TYR A 11 15.31 -22.68 7.42
CA TYR A 11 15.44 -21.44 6.64
C TYR A 11 14.12 -21.03 5.95
N ILE A 12 13.35 -21.99 5.43
CA ILE A 12 12.02 -21.73 4.85
C ILE A 12 11.07 -21.21 5.92
N ASP A 13 11.08 -21.76 7.12
CA ASP A 13 10.25 -21.29 8.24
C ASP A 13 10.62 -19.86 8.64
N GLU A 14 11.91 -19.57 8.84
CA GLU A 14 12.41 -18.22 9.12
C GLU A 14 12.06 -17.22 8.02
N ALA A 15 12.27 -17.58 6.75
CA ALA A 15 11.92 -16.75 5.61
C ALA A 15 10.40 -16.50 5.53
N SER A 16 9.58 -17.51 5.85
CA SER A 16 8.12 -17.38 5.87
C SER A 16 7.65 -16.44 6.99
N ILE A 17 8.29 -16.49 8.15
CA ILE A 17 8.01 -15.60 9.29
C ILE A 17 8.41 -14.16 8.92
N ALA A 18 9.61 -13.96 8.37
CA ALA A 18 10.06 -12.65 7.92
C ALA A 18 9.12 -12.06 6.86
N TRP A 19 8.68 -12.88 5.90
CA TRP A 19 7.72 -12.45 4.88
C TRP A 19 6.36 -12.06 5.48
N LYS A 20 5.89 -12.82 6.47
CA LYS A 20 4.66 -12.52 7.20
C LYS A 20 4.76 -11.20 7.97
N GLU A 21 5.85 -10.98 8.70
CA GLU A 21 6.07 -9.72 9.43
C GLU A 21 6.16 -8.52 8.50
N LEU A 22 6.85 -8.66 7.36
CA LEU A 22 6.90 -7.62 6.34
C LEU A 22 5.49 -7.35 5.82
N LYS A 23 4.73 -8.38 5.45
CA LYS A 23 3.35 -8.23 4.97
C LYS A 23 2.44 -7.55 6.00
N ASP A 24 2.52 -7.94 7.26
CA ASP A 24 1.72 -7.35 8.34
C ASP A 24 2.12 -5.90 8.59
N ARG A 25 3.42 -5.58 8.55
CA ARG A 25 3.92 -4.21 8.72
C ARG A 25 3.56 -3.31 7.54
N PHE A 26 3.75 -3.79 6.31
CA PHE A 26 3.42 -3.03 5.10
C PHE A 26 1.91 -2.83 4.99
N SER A 27 1.08 -3.84 5.26
CA SER A 27 -0.38 -3.68 5.26
C SER A 27 -0.88 -2.68 6.32
N GLN A 28 -0.27 -2.64 7.50
CA GLN A 28 -0.54 -1.60 8.50
C GLN A 28 -0.08 -0.20 8.04
N CYS A 29 1.10 -0.12 7.42
CA CYS A 29 1.64 1.11 6.85
C CYS A 29 0.72 1.66 5.75
N ASP A 30 0.23 0.77 4.87
CA ASP A 30 -0.71 1.08 3.80
C ASP A 30 -2.02 1.64 4.38
N PHE A 31 -2.56 1.03 5.44
CA PHE A 31 -3.76 1.53 6.11
C PHE A 31 -3.57 2.94 6.69
N VAL A 32 -2.44 3.19 7.36
CA VAL A 32 -2.11 4.51 7.91
C VAL A 32 -1.99 5.54 6.78
N ARG A 33 -1.32 5.21 5.68
CA ARG A 33 -1.15 6.12 4.54
C ARG A 33 -2.48 6.39 3.84
N ILE A 34 -3.32 5.39 3.62
CA ILE A 34 -4.69 5.56 3.08
C ILE A 34 -5.50 6.51 3.97
N SER A 35 -5.44 6.35 5.29
CA SER A 35 -6.13 7.25 6.22
C SER A 35 -5.61 8.69 6.12
N GLN A 36 -4.30 8.89 5.98
CA GLN A 36 -3.71 10.23 5.76
C GLN A 36 -4.17 10.83 4.44
N LEU A 37 -4.16 10.06 3.34
CA LEU A 37 -4.65 10.50 2.04
C LEU A 37 -6.11 10.92 2.09
N HIS A 38 -6.96 10.20 2.82
CA HIS A 38 -8.34 10.63 3.06
C HIS A 38 -8.41 11.97 3.78
N VAL A 39 -7.63 12.18 4.84
CA VAL A 39 -7.58 13.45 5.58
C VAL A 39 -7.09 14.59 4.68
N GLU A 40 -6.04 14.37 3.89
CA GLU A 40 -5.50 15.34 2.93
C GLU A 40 -6.55 15.71 1.89
N LEU A 41 -7.27 14.73 1.35
CA LEU A 41 -8.33 14.94 0.36
C LEU A 41 -9.54 15.70 0.94
N TYR A 42 -9.97 15.37 2.17
CA TYR A 42 -11.05 16.12 2.86
C TYR A 42 -10.63 17.54 3.25
N SER A 43 -9.34 17.76 3.49
CA SER A 43 -8.78 19.06 3.84
C SER A 43 -8.51 19.92 2.60
N LEU A 44 -8.35 19.31 1.42
CA LEU A 44 -8.12 20.00 0.17
C LEU A 44 -9.36 20.83 -0.20
N LYS A 45 -9.23 22.15 -0.10
CA LYS A 45 -10.24 23.12 -0.48
C LYS A 45 -9.65 24.10 -1.48
N GLN A 46 -10.42 24.45 -2.51
CA GLN A 46 -9.94 25.28 -3.60
C GLN A 46 -9.54 26.69 -3.13
N PHE A 47 -10.29 27.34 -2.22
CA PHE A 47 -10.02 28.69 -1.71
C PHE A 47 -9.46 29.65 -2.80
N ASP A 48 -8.28 30.23 -2.58
CA ASP A 48 -7.57 31.13 -3.51
C ASP A 48 -6.60 30.39 -4.44
N LEU A 49 -6.58 29.06 -4.44
CA LEU A 49 -5.74 28.29 -5.37
C LEU A 49 -6.31 28.42 -6.77
N PHE A 50 -5.42 28.67 -7.74
CA PHE A 50 -5.77 28.53 -9.14
C PHE A 50 -6.35 27.14 -9.39
N VAL A 51 -7.42 27.08 -10.20
CA VAL A 51 -8.15 25.85 -10.54
C VAL A 51 -7.19 24.74 -10.97
N ILE A 52 -6.19 25.07 -11.79
CA ILE A 52 -5.17 24.14 -12.29
C ILE A 52 -4.36 23.52 -11.14
N ASN A 53 -3.96 24.33 -10.15
CA ASN A 53 -3.18 23.89 -9.01
C ASN A 53 -4.00 23.00 -8.07
N TYR A 54 -5.27 23.33 -7.85
CA TYR A 54 -6.19 22.50 -7.08
C TYR A 54 -6.40 21.14 -7.74
N PHE A 55 -6.72 21.11 -9.04
CA PHE A 55 -6.93 19.86 -9.78
C PHE A 55 -5.66 19.01 -9.88
N THR A 56 -4.49 19.65 -9.98
CA THR A 56 -3.20 18.93 -9.99
C THR A 56 -2.95 18.23 -8.65
N GLN A 57 -3.19 18.91 -7.52
CA GLN A 57 -3.08 18.30 -6.19
C GLN A 57 -4.10 17.18 -5.99
N LEU A 58 -5.34 17.39 -6.42
CA LEU A 58 -6.38 16.35 -6.38
C LEU A 58 -5.97 15.11 -7.18
N ARG A 59 -5.40 15.29 -8.37
CA ARG A 59 -4.95 14.18 -9.21
C ARG A 59 -3.81 13.40 -8.58
N ILE A 60 -2.84 14.08 -7.96
CA ILE A 60 -1.73 13.43 -7.25
C ILE A 60 -2.26 12.56 -6.09
N LEU A 61 -3.17 13.10 -5.27
CA LEU A 61 -3.77 12.34 -4.16
C LEU A 61 -4.58 11.14 -4.66
N TRP A 62 -5.27 11.30 -5.80
CA TRP A 62 -6.04 10.22 -6.41
C TRP A 62 -5.16 9.10 -6.98
N ASP A 63 -4.08 9.46 -7.68
CA ASP A 63 -3.10 8.51 -8.23
C ASP A 63 -2.44 7.72 -7.09
N GLU A 64 -2.10 8.39 -5.98
CA GLU A 64 -1.53 7.73 -4.81
C GLU A 64 -2.52 6.76 -4.14
N LEU A 65 -3.80 7.14 -4.00
CA LEU A 65 -4.85 6.23 -3.52
C LEU A 65 -5.03 5.01 -4.43
N CYS A 66 -4.88 5.16 -5.76
CA CYS A 66 -4.98 4.03 -6.71
C CYS A 66 -3.82 3.02 -6.57
N ILE A 67 -2.66 3.43 -6.05
CA ILE A 67 -1.53 2.52 -5.77
C ILE A 67 -1.88 1.59 -4.61
N PHE A 68 -2.52 2.13 -3.57
CA PHE A 68 -2.92 1.36 -2.37
C PHE A 68 -4.18 0.53 -2.57
N ARG A 69 -5.02 0.90 -3.55
CA ARG A 69 -6.14 0.10 -4.01
C ARG A 69 -5.87 -0.32 -5.46
N PRO A 70 -4.99 -1.30 -5.70
CA PRO A 70 -4.91 -1.88 -7.03
C PRO A 70 -6.33 -2.32 -7.38
N MET A 71 -6.92 -1.70 -8.41
CA MET A 71 -8.22 -2.09 -8.89
C MET A 71 -8.17 -3.59 -9.11
N GLU A 72 -8.95 -4.34 -8.34
CA GLU A 72 -9.18 -5.75 -8.62
C GLU A 72 -9.91 -5.80 -9.96
N HIS A 73 -9.14 -5.81 -11.05
CA HIS A 73 -9.60 -6.18 -12.38
C HIS A 73 -9.85 -7.70 -12.38
N THR A 74 -10.79 -8.14 -11.56
CA THR A 74 -11.53 -9.39 -11.73
C THR A 74 -12.97 -9.03 -12.07
N LEU A 75 -13.14 -8.38 -13.22
CA LEU A 75 -14.36 -8.59 -14.01
C LEU A 75 -13.91 -9.31 -15.28
N SER A 76 -13.85 -10.63 -15.13
CA SER A 76 -14.09 -11.57 -16.20
C SER A 76 -15.36 -11.18 -16.94
N TYR A 77 -15.23 -10.92 -18.23
CA TYR A 77 -16.33 -10.99 -19.19
C TYR A 77 -16.20 -12.29 -19.98
#